data_AF-A0A831RWY4-F1
#
_entry.id   AF-A0A831RWY4-F1
#
_cell.length_a   1.000
_cell.length_b   1.000
_cell.length_c   1.000
_cell.angle_alpha   90.00
_cell.angle_beta   90.00
_cell.angle_gamma   90.00
#
_symmetry.space_group_name_H-M   'P 1'
#
loop_
_entity.id
_entity.type
_entity.pdbx_description
1 polymer ?
#
loop_
_entity_poly.entity_id
_entity_poly.type
_entity_poly.pdbx_seq_one_letter_code
_entity_poly.pdbx_strand_id
1 'polypeptide(L)'
;MNSKKPSQQSPPIRFEELNWVASSALPRDRSQSLRLHEPDHLIGTIDPMTGRDIIGATGHPSLVDGNLTIYFESEKTKAEFEKMPLNHPYQHYLGKPAADMDRGG
;
A
#
# COMPACT_ATOMS: atom_id res chain seq x y z
N MET A 1 68.75 33.59 -7.26
CA MET A 1 68.48 32.87 -5.99
C MET A 1 67.10 32.22 -6.14
N ASN A 2 67.06 30.89 -6.22
CA ASN A 2 65.85 30.12 -6.57
C ASN A 2 65.05 29.78 -5.32
N SER A 3 63.80 30.26 -5.22
CA SER A 3 62.89 29.90 -4.13
C SER A 3 61.98 28.75 -4.59
N LYS A 4 62.35 27.50 -4.28
CA LYS A 4 61.45 26.34 -4.45
C LYS A 4 60.39 26.38 -3.33
N LYS A 5 59.12 26.58 -3.70
CA LYS A 5 57.98 26.40 -2.76
C LYS A 5 57.79 24.91 -2.47
N PRO A 6 57.51 24.50 -1.22
CA PRO A 6 57.20 23.11 -0.90
C PRO A 6 55.84 22.75 -1.49
N SER A 7 55.79 21.67 -2.28
CA SER A 7 54.55 21.08 -2.76
C SER A 7 53.86 20.41 -1.56
N GLN A 8 52.77 21.00 -1.07
CA GLN A 8 51.89 20.34 -0.12
C GLN A 8 51.07 19.30 -0.89
N GLN A 9 51.42 18.02 -0.73
CA GLN A 9 50.61 16.91 -1.21
C GLN A 9 49.59 16.57 -0.13
N SER A 10 48.31 16.63 -0.49
CA SER A 10 47.22 16.10 0.34
C SER A 10 47.39 14.58 0.48
N PRO A 11 47.19 13.99 1.67
CA PRO A 11 47.30 12.55 1.82
C PRO A 11 46.26 11.84 0.95
N PRO A 12 46.61 10.68 0.35
CA PRO A 12 45.67 9.90 -0.44
C PRO A 12 44.51 9.42 0.44
N ILE A 13 43.29 9.57 -0.05
CA ILE A 13 42.09 9.03 0.61
C ILE A 13 42.20 7.50 0.56
N ARG A 14 42.28 6.86 1.73
CA ARG A 14 42.32 5.40 1.87
C ARG A 14 40.90 4.85 1.88
N PHE A 15 40.42 4.44 0.71
CA PHE A 15 39.09 3.85 0.55
C PHE A 15 38.94 2.54 1.33
N GLU A 16 40.05 1.87 1.70
CA GLU A 16 40.01 0.65 2.51
C GLU A 16 39.59 0.93 3.97
N GLU A 17 39.75 2.17 4.46
CA GLU A 17 39.34 2.59 5.80
C GLU A 17 37.88 3.10 5.83
N LEU A 18 37.32 3.41 4.65
CA LEU A 18 35.89 3.65 4.47
C LEU A 18 35.16 2.30 4.46
N ASN A 19 35.15 1.64 5.62
CA ASN A 19 34.27 0.51 5.88
C ASN A 19 32.83 0.99 5.65
N TRP A 20 32.31 0.77 4.45
CA TRP A 20 30.90 0.89 4.15
C TRP A 20 30.19 -0.23 4.90
N VAL A 21 29.87 0.01 6.17
CA VAL A 21 29.04 -0.88 7.01
C VAL A 21 27.59 -0.76 6.53
N ALA A 22 27.32 -1.29 5.34
CA ALA A 22 25.98 -1.51 4.83
C ALA A 22 25.77 -2.99 4.45
N SER A 23 26.49 -3.90 5.11
CA SER A 23 26.39 -5.34 4.88
C SER A 23 25.21 -5.99 5.60
N SER A 24 24.56 -5.29 6.53
CA SER A 24 23.42 -5.81 7.29
C SER A 24 22.15 -5.05 6.95
N ALA A 25 21.12 -5.79 6.52
CA ALA A 25 19.78 -5.25 6.29
C ALA A 25 19.26 -4.55 7.55
N LEU A 26 18.72 -3.33 7.37
CA LEU A 26 18.12 -2.58 8.47
C LEU A 26 16.91 -3.35 9.00
N PRO A 27 16.51 -3.18 10.26
CA PRO A 27 15.33 -3.87 10.80
C PRO A 27 14.06 -3.71 9.96
N ARG A 28 13.88 -2.57 9.28
CA ARG A 28 12.75 -2.32 8.37
C ARG A 28 12.76 -3.19 7.10
N ASP A 29 13.93 -3.69 6.71
CA ASP A 29 14.12 -4.50 5.49
C ASP A 29 13.86 -5.98 5.78
N ARG A 30 13.64 -6.36 7.05
CA ARG A 30 13.47 -7.76 7.49
C ARG A 30 12.06 -8.29 7.36
N SER A 31 11.08 -7.41 7.13
CA SER A 31 9.68 -7.79 6.95
C SER A 31 9.01 -6.84 5.97
N GLN A 32 8.07 -7.37 5.21
CA GLN A 32 7.20 -6.56 4.36
C GLN A 32 6.46 -5.51 5.20
N SER A 33 6.26 -4.32 4.63
CA SER A 33 5.52 -3.24 5.29
C SER A 33 4.05 -3.61 5.44
N LEU A 34 3.67 -4.13 6.61
CA LEU A 34 2.29 -4.57 6.90
C LEU A 34 1.26 -3.47 6.67
N ARG A 35 1.61 -2.23 7.03
CA ARG A 35 0.70 -1.07 7.01
C ARG A 35 0.26 -0.63 5.60
N LEU A 36 0.98 -1.02 4.56
CA LEU A 36 0.60 -0.70 3.17
C LEU A 36 -0.38 -1.73 2.59
N HIS A 37 -0.38 -2.96 3.12
CA HIS A 37 -1.13 -4.08 2.56
C HIS A 37 -2.44 -4.38 3.31
N GLU A 38 -2.67 -3.70 4.43
CA GLU A 38 -3.88 -3.85 5.25
C GLU A 38 -4.48 -2.47 5.54
N PRO A 39 -5.19 -1.85 4.58
CA PRO A 39 -5.89 -0.59 4.83
C PRO A 39 -7.00 -0.78 5.87
N ASP A 40 -6.97 0.02 6.93
CA ASP A 40 -7.96 0.00 8.03
C ASP A 40 -9.40 0.28 7.55
N HIS A 41 -9.53 1.07 6.48
CA HIS A 41 -10.81 1.46 5.91
C HIS A 41 -10.72 1.65 4.39
N LEU A 42 -11.66 1.06 3.65
CA LEU A 42 -11.80 1.19 2.21
C LEU A 42 -13.03 2.04 1.89
N ILE A 43 -12.91 2.90 0.89
CA ILE A 43 -14.01 3.75 0.43
C ILE A 43 -14.19 3.51 -1.07
N GLY A 44 -15.39 3.09 -1.47
CA GLY A 44 -15.83 3.02 -2.86
C GLY A 44 -16.62 4.27 -3.23
N THR A 45 -16.09 5.09 -4.13
CA THR A 45 -16.76 6.30 -4.66
C THR A 45 -17.49 6.05 -5.97
N ILE A 46 -17.47 4.83 -6.51
CA ILE A 46 -18.16 4.49 -7.74
C ILE A 46 -19.47 3.81 -7.38
N ASP A 47 -20.59 4.31 -7.88
CA ASP A 47 -21.88 3.65 -7.71
C ASP A 47 -21.82 2.27 -8.40
N PRO A 48 -21.97 1.16 -7.67
CA PRO A 48 -21.84 -0.18 -8.24
C PRO A 48 -22.95 -0.54 -9.22
N MET A 49 -24.10 0.15 -9.18
CA MET A 49 -25.21 -0.09 -10.09
C MET A 49 -25.05 0.67 -11.42
N THR A 50 -24.52 1.89 -11.38
CA THR A 50 -24.42 2.76 -12.57
C THR A 50 -23.01 2.85 -13.14
N GLY A 51 -21.99 2.49 -12.36
CA GLY A 51 -20.58 2.64 -12.71
C GLY A 51 -20.09 4.08 -12.73
N ARG A 52 -20.88 5.03 -12.23
CA ARG A 52 -20.54 6.45 -12.22
C ARG A 52 -19.77 6.83 -10.98
N ASP A 53 -18.84 7.76 -11.16
CA ASP A 53 -18.08 8.32 -10.06
C ASP A 53 -18.92 9.32 -9.26
N ILE A 54 -18.89 9.17 -7.94
CA ILE A 54 -19.60 10.02 -6.97
C ILE A 54 -18.62 11.09 -6.51
N ILE A 55 -18.75 12.28 -7.08
CA ILE A 55 -17.93 13.43 -6.73
C ILE A 55 -18.40 13.98 -5.39
N GLY A 56 -17.63 13.75 -4.33
CA GLY A 56 -17.92 14.24 -2.99
C GLY A 56 -18.90 13.33 -2.24
N ALA A 57 -18.38 12.25 -1.66
CA ALA A 57 -19.16 11.20 -0.99
C ALA A 57 -20.04 11.69 0.19
N THR A 58 -19.74 12.86 0.75
CA THR A 58 -20.47 13.43 1.90
C THR A 58 -21.90 13.80 1.52
N GLY A 59 -22.89 13.10 2.09
CA GLY A 59 -24.32 13.33 1.84
C GLY A 59 -24.94 12.39 0.80
N HIS A 60 -24.14 11.51 0.19
CA HIS A 60 -24.64 10.42 -0.63
C HIS A 60 -25.10 9.23 0.24
N PRO A 61 -26.14 8.50 -0.18
CA PRO A 61 -26.51 7.26 0.46
C PRO A 61 -25.34 6.28 0.44
N SER A 62 -25.14 5.56 1.53
CA SER A 62 -24.04 4.62 1.68
C SER A 62 -24.48 3.30 2.32
N LEU A 63 -23.65 2.28 2.11
CA LEU A 63 -23.73 0.97 2.72
C LEU A 63 -22.35 0.62 3.29
N VAL A 64 -22.31 0.11 4.52
CA VAL A 64 -21.08 -0.37 5.13
C VAL A 64 -21.07 -1.90 5.07
N ASP A 65 -20.06 -2.45 4.40
CA ASP A 65 -19.81 -3.88 4.27
C ASP A 65 -18.41 -4.20 4.84
N GLY A 66 -18.36 -4.66 6.09
CA GLY A 66 -17.09 -4.89 6.80
C GLY A 66 -16.25 -3.63 6.93
N ASN A 67 -15.07 -3.62 6.31
CA ASN A 67 -14.16 -2.47 6.28
C ASN A 67 -14.36 -1.55 5.06
N LEU A 68 -15.31 -1.86 4.17
CA LEU A 68 -15.61 -1.11 2.97
C LEU A 68 -16.87 -0.27 3.16
N THR A 69 -16.77 1.03 2.93
CA THR A 69 -17.94 1.91 2.74
C THR A 69 -18.20 2.09 1.25
N ILE A 70 -19.38 1.70 0.80
CA ILE A 70 -19.84 1.85 -0.58
C ILE A 70 -20.80 3.03 -0.64
N TYR A 71 -20.53 4.01 -1.51
CA TYR A 71 -21.45 5.13 -1.76
C TYR A 71 -22.28 4.88 -3.01
N PHE A 72 -23.48 5.47 -3.04
CA PHE A 72 -24.44 5.37 -4.14
C PHE A 72 -24.86 6.75 -4.63
N GLU A 73 -25.16 6.85 -5.92
CA GLU A 73 -25.66 8.07 -6.54
C GLU A 73 -27.05 8.44 -5.96
N SER A 74 -27.86 7.45 -5.60
CA SER A 74 -29.22 7.64 -5.08
C SER A 74 -29.70 6.51 -4.16
N GLU A 75 -30.75 6.75 -3.37
CA GLU A 75 -31.39 5.70 -2.56
C GLU A 75 -31.97 4.57 -3.41
N LYS A 76 -32.34 4.87 -4.66
CA LYS A 76 -32.85 3.87 -5.60
C LYS A 76 -31.75 2.87 -5.97
N THR A 77 -30.56 3.34 -6.33
CA THR A 77 -29.45 2.47 -6.72
C THR A 77 -28.95 1.66 -5.54
N LYS A 78 -28.91 2.25 -4.34
CA LYS A 78 -28.68 1.50 -3.10
C LYS A 78 -29.69 0.37 -2.89
N ALA A 79 -30.98 0.65 -2.99
CA ALA A 79 -32.02 -0.36 -2.77
C ALA A 79 -32.02 -1.47 -3.85
N GLU A 80 -31.63 -1.15 -5.08
CA GLU A 80 -31.43 -2.15 -6.14
C GLU A 80 -30.23 -3.05 -5.84
N PHE A 81 -29.12 -2.47 -5.37
CA PHE A 81 -27.93 -3.21 -4.95
C PHE A 81 -28.22 -4.18 -3.80
N GLU A 82 -28.93 -3.73 -2.75
CA GLU A 82 -29.31 -4.59 -1.61
C GLU A 82 -30.25 -5.74 -2.01
N LYS A 83 -31.02 -5.58 -3.08
CA LYS A 83 -31.93 -6.61 -3.60
C LYS A 83 -31.24 -7.57 -4.57
N MET A 84 -30.03 -7.25 -5.06
CA MET A 84 -29.33 -8.16 -5.94
C MET A 84 -28.95 -9.43 -5.17
N PRO A 85 -29.35 -10.62 -5.66
CA PRO A 85 -28.95 -11.86 -5.03
C PRO A 85 -27.44 -12.01 -5.18
N LEU A 86 -26.73 -12.11 -4.06
CA LEU A 86 -25.31 -12.41 -4.03
C LEU A 86 -25.11 -13.87 -4.45
N ASN A 87 -24.90 -14.08 -5.75
CA ASN A 87 -24.55 -15.39 -6.30
C ASN A 87 -23.02 -15.56 -6.31
N HIS A 88 -22.39 -15.47 -5.14
CA HIS A 88 -21.00 -15.92 -5.00
C HIS A 88 -20.98 -17.44 -4.72
N PRO A 89 -20.17 -18.23 -5.44
CA PRO A 89 -20.00 -19.65 -5.14
C PRO A 89 -19.24 -19.90 -3.81
N TYR A 90 -18.73 -18.84 -3.16
CA TYR A 90 -17.98 -18.89 -1.91
C TYR A 90 -18.54 -17.91 -0.87
N GLN A 91 -19.73 -18.18 -0.37
CA GLN A 91 -20.40 -17.37 0.65
C GLN A 91 -19.75 -17.44 2.05
N HIS A 92 -18.84 -18.42 2.26
CA HIS A 92 -18.29 -18.73 3.59
C HIS A 92 -16.80 -19.10 3.59
N TYR A 93 -15.99 -18.65 2.62
CA TYR A 93 -14.55 -18.95 2.65
C TYR A 93 -13.76 -17.88 3.42
N LEU A 94 -13.89 -17.89 4.75
CA LEU A 94 -12.85 -17.37 5.65
C LEU A 94 -11.75 -18.44 5.78
N GLY A 95 -11.17 -18.86 4.66
CA GLY A 95 -10.01 -19.73 4.69
C GLY A 95 -8.84 -18.95 5.30
N LYS A 96 -8.15 -19.55 6.26
CA LYS A 96 -6.82 -19.04 6.66
C LYS A 96 -5.96 -18.99 5.38
N PRO A 97 -5.20 -17.91 5.14
CA PRO A 97 -4.26 -17.90 4.02
C PRO A 97 -3.38 -19.14 4.13
N ALA A 98 -3.21 -19.86 3.03
CA ALA A 98 -2.35 -21.03 3.00
C ALA A 98 -0.93 -20.58 3.36
N ALA A 99 -0.30 -21.28 4.31
CA ALA A 99 1.03 -20.96 4.82
C ALA A 99 2.13 -21.02 3.74
N ASP A 100 1.81 -21.50 2.53
CA ASP A 100 2.71 -21.67 1.39
C ASP A 100 2.67 -20.52 0.37
N MET A 101 1.80 -19.51 0.57
CA MET A 101 1.76 -18.32 -0.28
C MET A 101 2.92 -17.34 0.00
N ASP A 102 3.78 -17.67 0.97
CA ASP A 102 5.06 -16.98 1.25
C ASP A 102 6.18 -17.48 0.31
N ARG A 103 6.01 -17.26 -1.00
CA ARG A 103 7.10 -17.46 -1.97
C ARG A 103 6.99 -16.46 -3.12
N GLY A 104 7.06 -15.17 -2.77
CA GLY A 104 7.44 -14.14 -3.74
C GLY A 104 8.92 -14.33 -4.10
N GLY A 105 9.19 -14.55 -5.39
CA GLY A 105 10.53 -14.54 -5.97
C GLY A 105 11.03 -13.13 -6.29
#